data_AF-A0A9E4I4I2-F1
#
_entry.id   AF-A0A9E4I4I2-F1
#
_cell.length_a   1.000
_cell.length_b   1.000
_cell.length_c   1.000
_cell.angle_alpha   90.00
_cell.angle_beta   90.00
_cell.angle_gamma   90.00
#
_symmetry.space_group_name_H-M   'P 1'
#
loop_
_entity.id
_entity.type
_entity.pdbx_description
1 polymer ?
#
loop_
_entity_poly.entity_id
_entity_poly.type
_entity_poly.pdbx_seq_one_letter_code
_entity_poly.pdbx_strand_id
1 'polypeptide(L)'
;MPSFWQGVTGATKGGETLEEAARREIFEETGIAPEQISKTDFSYEYPIKTAWKPSYPSGATRITEYVFCAKMAGLPTLSMEHKEFNWVSFQAGLKMLTFEMNAQSLECVESFLKQRETRM
;
A
#
# COMPACT_ATOMS: atom_id res chain seq x y z
N MET A 1 -0.53 -13.78 -14.10
CA MET A 1 -1.65 -13.79 -13.13
C MET A 1 -2.82 -13.04 -13.75
N PRO A 2 -4.09 -13.38 -13.43
CA PRO A 2 -5.22 -12.54 -13.80
C PRO A 2 -5.06 -11.14 -13.18
N SER A 3 -5.73 -10.14 -13.77
CA SER A 3 -5.81 -8.80 -13.18
C SER A 3 -6.44 -8.86 -11.79
N PHE A 4 -5.94 -8.06 -10.85
CA PHE A 4 -6.44 -7.99 -9.48
C PHE A 4 -6.45 -6.52 -9.00
N TRP A 5 -7.25 -6.23 -7.98
CA TRP A 5 -7.25 -4.94 -7.30
C TRP A 5 -6.31 -4.96 -6.09
N GLN A 6 -5.55 -3.90 -5.92
CA GLN A 6 -4.66 -3.64 -4.79
C GLN A 6 -4.57 -2.15 -4.50
N GLY A 7 -4.00 -1.79 -3.34
CA GLY A 7 -3.54 -0.44 -3.10
C GLY A 7 -2.15 -0.20 -3.72
N VAL A 8 -1.66 1.04 -3.57
CA VAL A 8 -0.28 1.44 -3.93
C VAL A 8 0.73 0.63 -3.14
N THR A 9 1.80 0.18 -3.78
CA THR A 9 2.85 -0.63 -3.12
C THR A 9 4.20 -0.47 -3.78
N GLY A 10 5.25 -0.37 -2.97
CA GLY A 10 6.61 -0.38 -3.49
C GLY A 10 7.67 -0.48 -2.41
N ALA A 11 8.89 -0.74 -2.87
CA ALA A 11 10.04 -0.93 -2.00
C ALA A 11 10.72 0.40 -1.65
N THR A 12 11.35 0.45 -0.49
CA THR A 12 12.28 1.53 -0.16
C THR A 12 13.43 1.57 -1.16
N LYS A 13 13.82 2.76 -1.61
CA LYS A 13 14.98 2.95 -2.49
C LYS A 13 16.09 3.65 -1.72
N GLY A 14 17.31 3.10 -1.75
CA GLY A 14 18.46 3.71 -1.06
C GLY A 14 18.26 3.82 0.45
N GLY A 15 18.56 4.99 1.02
CA GLY A 15 18.45 5.28 2.45
C GLY A 15 17.11 5.89 2.89
N GLU A 16 16.06 5.77 2.08
CA GLU A 16 14.73 6.27 2.40
C GLU A 16 14.17 5.64 3.68
N THR A 17 13.49 6.46 4.47
CA THR A 17 12.55 6.01 5.49
C THR A 17 11.32 5.36 4.86
N LEU A 18 10.59 4.56 5.63
CA LEU A 18 9.35 3.93 5.15
C LEU A 18 8.29 4.97 4.74
N GLU A 19 8.22 6.11 5.43
CA GLU A 19 7.28 7.18 5.07
C GLU A 19 7.67 7.86 3.75
N GLU A 20 8.96 8.14 3.54
CA GLU A 20 9.47 8.71 2.28
C GLU A 20 9.16 7.79 1.11
N ALA A 21 9.40 6.48 1.26
CA ALA A 21 9.06 5.50 0.25
C ALA A 21 7.55 5.49 -0.03
N ALA A 22 6.70 5.45 1.00
CA ALA A 22 5.24 5.44 0.80
C ALA A 22 4.73 6.71 0.10
N ARG A 23 5.27 7.90 0.43
CA ARG A 23 4.93 9.15 -0.28
C ARG A 23 5.38 9.12 -1.74
N ARG A 24 6.59 8.63 -1.99
CA ARG A 24 7.15 8.50 -3.33
C ARG A 24 6.33 7.54 -4.19
N GLU A 25 5.99 6.35 -3.68
CA GLU A 25 5.20 5.36 -4.43
C GLU A 25 3.79 5.88 -4.75
N ILE A 26 3.11 6.56 -3.81
CA ILE A 26 1.82 7.21 -4.11
C ILE A 26 1.98 8.19 -5.27
N PHE A 27 3.05 9.00 -5.26
CA PHE A 27 3.29 9.95 -6.34
C PHE A 27 3.66 9.26 -7.66
N GLU A 28 4.54 8.25 -7.65
CA GLU A 28 4.96 7.50 -8.84
C GLU A 28 3.78 6.78 -9.50
N GLU A 29 2.88 6.19 -8.71
CA GLU A 29 1.76 5.39 -9.23
C GLU A 29 0.51 6.21 -9.58
N THR A 30 0.29 7.36 -8.92
CA THR A 30 -0.97 8.11 -9.03
C THR A 30 -0.80 9.56 -9.51
N GLY A 31 0.43 10.09 -9.50
CA GLY A 31 0.72 11.50 -9.78
C GLY A 31 0.27 12.47 -8.69
N ILE A 32 -0.24 11.98 -7.54
CA ILE A 32 -0.76 12.82 -6.46
C ILE A 32 0.22 12.83 -5.29
N ALA A 33 0.50 14.02 -4.76
CA ALA A 33 1.21 14.16 -3.49
C ALA A 33 0.20 14.07 -2.33
N PRO A 34 0.37 13.17 -1.35
CA PRO A 34 -0.56 13.04 -0.24
C PRO A 34 -0.47 14.23 0.73
N GLU A 35 -1.63 14.77 1.14
CA GLU A 35 -1.73 15.84 2.15
C GLU A 35 -1.19 15.36 3.50
N GLN A 36 -1.57 14.14 3.88
CA GLN A 36 -1.17 13.49 5.11
C GLN A 36 -0.90 12.02 4.82
N ILE A 37 0.06 11.46 5.54
CA ILE A 37 0.31 10.02 5.55
C ILE A 37 0.48 9.58 6.99
N SER A 38 0.07 8.36 7.29
CA SER A 38 0.25 7.78 8.62
C SER A 38 0.51 6.30 8.49
N LYS A 39 1.55 5.84 9.16
CA LYS A 39 1.82 4.41 9.32
C LYS A 39 0.81 3.83 10.30
N THR A 40 0.25 2.66 9.99
CA THR A 40 -0.56 1.90 10.95
C THR A 40 0.34 1.00 11.81
N ASP A 41 -0.24 0.39 12.84
CA ASP A 41 0.47 -0.60 13.67
C ASP A 41 0.50 -2.00 13.04
N PHE A 42 0.02 -2.14 11.80
CA PHE A 42 -0.02 -3.42 11.08
C PHE A 42 1.07 -3.51 10.02
N SER A 43 1.73 -4.65 10.02
CA SER A 43 2.66 -5.09 9.00
C SER A 43 2.59 -6.60 8.91
N TYR A 44 2.91 -7.15 7.75
CA TYR A 44 2.95 -8.59 7.55
C TYR A 44 4.17 -9.00 6.74
N GLU A 45 4.50 -10.29 6.82
CA GLU A 45 5.63 -10.85 6.12
C GLU A 45 5.27 -12.09 5.33
N TYR A 46 5.88 -12.22 4.15
CA TYR A 46 5.73 -13.42 3.34
C TYR A 46 7.04 -13.80 2.64
N PRO A 47 7.22 -15.07 2.24
CA PRO A 47 8.47 -15.53 1.64
C PRO A 47 8.77 -14.85 0.31
N ILE A 48 10.04 -14.54 0.06
CA ILE A 48 10.51 -14.07 -1.25
C ILE A 48 10.36 -15.22 -2.26
N LYS A 49 9.56 -15.01 -3.31
CA LYS A 49 9.43 -15.97 -4.41
C LYS A 49 10.78 -16.16 -5.09
N THR A 50 11.11 -17.39 -5.50
CA THR A 50 12.38 -17.70 -6.16
C THR A 50 12.70 -16.77 -7.33
N ALA A 51 11.70 -16.41 -8.13
CA ALA A 51 11.84 -15.49 -9.26
C ALA A 51 12.24 -14.06 -8.86
N TRP A 52 11.99 -13.65 -7.61
CA TRP A 52 12.25 -12.30 -7.12
C TRP A 52 13.58 -12.20 -6.37
N LYS A 53 14.19 -13.33 -5.96
CA LYS A 53 15.45 -13.35 -5.22
C LYS A 53 16.56 -12.46 -5.80
N PRO A 54 16.75 -12.33 -7.13
CA PRO A 54 17.78 -11.44 -7.68
C PRO A 54 17.59 -9.96 -7.34
N SER A 55 16.36 -9.54 -6.99
CA SER A 55 16.04 -8.16 -6.62
C SER A 55 16.27 -7.86 -5.14
N TYR A 56 16.66 -8.85 -4.33
CA TYR A 56 16.83 -8.72 -2.88
C TYR A 56 18.28 -9.01 -2.46
N PRO A 57 18.72 -8.48 -1.30
CA PRO A 57 20.03 -8.80 -0.74
C PRO A 57 20.25 -10.31 -0.59
N SER A 58 21.49 -10.75 -0.75
CA SER A 58 21.87 -12.15 -0.54
C SER A 58 21.48 -12.62 0.86
N GLY A 59 20.81 -13.77 0.95
CA GLY A 59 20.31 -14.33 2.21
C GLY A 59 18.94 -13.82 2.66
N ALA A 60 18.34 -12.82 1.98
CA ALA A 60 16.96 -12.44 2.23
C ALA A 60 16.00 -13.60 1.92
N THR A 61 15.10 -13.89 2.85
CA THR A 61 14.12 -14.99 2.71
C THR A 61 12.67 -14.53 2.78
N ARG A 62 12.43 -13.35 3.34
CA ARG A 62 11.09 -12.77 3.55
C ARG A 62 11.05 -11.31 3.13
N ILE A 63 9.87 -10.85 2.75
CA ILE A 63 9.52 -9.46 2.51
C ILE A 63 8.64 -9.03 3.68
N THR A 64 8.91 -7.85 4.23
CA THR A 64 8.04 -7.20 5.22
C THR A 64 7.32 -6.05 4.53
N GLU A 65 5.99 -6.06 4.54
CA GLU A 65 5.16 -4.95 4.07
C GLU A 65 4.59 -4.19 5.26
N TYR A 66 4.82 -2.89 5.28
CA TYR A 66 4.30 -1.97 6.28
C TYR A 66 3.10 -1.23 5.71
N VAL A 67 2.00 -1.16 6.46
CA VAL A 67 0.76 -0.56 5.96
C VAL A 67 0.68 0.92 6.34
N PHE A 68 0.34 1.74 5.36
CA PHE A 68 0.12 3.17 5.50
C PHE A 68 -1.29 3.52 5.03
N CYS A 69 -1.83 4.60 5.58
CA CYS A 69 -2.98 5.29 5.01
C CYS A 69 -2.59 6.72 4.64
N ALA A 70 -3.12 7.21 3.52
CA ALA A 70 -2.86 8.57 3.05
C ALA A 70 -4.17 9.32 2.83
N LYS A 71 -4.20 10.57 3.28
CA LYS A 71 -5.22 11.53 2.88
C LYS A 71 -4.74 12.24 1.64
N MET A 72 -5.50 12.14 0.56
CA MET A 72 -5.18 12.74 -0.73
C MET A 72 -6.46 13.18 -1.43
N ALA A 73 -6.33 14.17 -2.32
CA ALA A 73 -7.42 14.72 -3.11
C ALA A 73 -7.04 14.74 -4.59
N GLY A 74 -8.04 14.67 -5.46
CA GLY A 74 -7.87 14.70 -6.92
C GLY A 74 -8.11 13.36 -7.61
N LEU A 75 -7.97 13.40 -8.93
CA LEU A 75 -8.10 12.21 -9.79
C LEU A 75 -6.70 11.70 -10.14
N PRO A 76 -6.38 10.43 -9.86
CA PRO A 76 -5.06 9.89 -10.13
C PRO A 76 -4.81 9.78 -11.64
N THR A 77 -3.58 10.11 -12.05
CA THR A 77 -3.03 9.74 -13.36
C THR A 77 -2.18 8.50 -13.15
N LEU A 78 -2.69 7.36 -13.60
CA LEU A 78 -2.06 6.07 -13.31
C LEU A 78 -0.75 5.87 -14.07
N SER A 79 0.25 5.34 -13.37
CA SER A 79 1.46 4.79 -14.00
C SER A 79 1.13 3.52 -14.80
N MET A 80 2.12 3.02 -15.54
CA MET A 80 1.98 1.78 -16.32
C MET A 80 1.76 0.52 -15.46
N GLU A 81 1.92 0.62 -14.14
CA GLU A 81 1.69 -0.49 -13.20
C GLU A 81 0.20 -0.77 -12.99
N HIS A 82 -0.64 0.24 -13.21
CA HIS A 82 -2.09 0.17 -13.00
C HIS A 82 -2.84 0.43 -14.30
N LYS A 83 -4.00 -0.22 -14.45
CA LYS A 83 -4.85 -0.06 -15.64
C LYS A 83 -6.12 0.73 -15.34
N GLU A 84 -6.61 0.63 -14.11
CA GLU A 84 -7.86 1.22 -13.67
C GLU A 84 -7.73 1.63 -12.20
N PHE A 85 -8.52 2.63 -11.78
CA PHE A 85 -8.66 3.03 -10.38
C PHE A 85 -10.14 3.21 -10.06
N ASN A 86 -10.49 3.11 -8.77
CA ASN A 86 -11.83 3.46 -8.31
C ASN A 86 -11.79 3.95 -6.87
N TRP A 87 -12.41 5.11 -6.62
CA TRP A 87 -12.67 5.58 -5.26
C TRP A 87 -13.94 4.92 -4.74
N VAL A 88 -13.79 4.06 -3.74
CA VAL A 88 -14.89 3.25 -3.21
C VAL A 88 -14.99 3.35 -1.70
N SER A 89 -16.16 3.02 -1.15
CA SER A 89 -16.31 2.86 0.29
C SER A 89 -15.51 1.66 0.80
N PHE A 90 -15.17 1.67 2.09
CA PHE A 90 -14.49 0.55 2.76
C PHE A 90 -15.12 -0.82 2.42
N GLN A 91 -16.45 -0.93 2.55
CA GLN A 91 -17.19 -2.18 2.31
C GLN A 91 -17.15 -2.64 0.84
N ALA A 92 -17.10 -1.70 -0.11
CA ALA A 92 -16.96 -2.04 -1.52
C ALA A 92 -15.50 -2.43 -1.85
N GLY A 93 -14.52 -1.72 -1.29
CA GLY A 93 -13.10 -2.03 -1.45
C GLY A 93 -12.74 -3.44 -0.98
N LEU A 94 -13.23 -3.87 0.19
CA LEU A 94 -13.02 -5.23 0.69
C LEU A 94 -13.49 -6.33 -0.28
N LYS A 95 -14.59 -6.07 -1.02
CA LYS A 95 -15.13 -7.03 -1.99
C LYS A 95 -14.32 -7.09 -3.29
N MET A 96 -13.52 -6.06 -3.57
CA MET A 96 -12.71 -5.97 -4.80
C MET A 96 -11.34 -6.65 -4.63
N LEU A 97 -10.81 -6.68 -3.42
CA LEU A 97 -9.46 -7.20 -3.14
C LEU A 97 -9.40 -8.71 -3.32
N THR A 98 -8.37 -9.16 -4.03
CA THR A 98 -8.17 -10.59 -4.34
C THR A 98 -7.37 -11.32 -3.27
N PHE A 99 -6.42 -10.62 -2.63
CA PHE A 99 -5.49 -11.21 -1.67
C PHE A 99 -5.90 -10.87 -0.23
N GLU A 100 -5.85 -11.86 0.65
CA GLU A 100 -6.24 -11.74 2.06
C GLU A 100 -5.44 -10.66 2.80
N MET A 101 -4.12 -10.58 2.56
CA MET A 101 -3.27 -9.57 3.21
C MET A 101 -3.67 -8.14 2.83
N ASN A 102 -4.11 -7.91 1.58
CA ASN A 102 -4.61 -6.61 1.15
C ASN A 102 -5.93 -6.28 1.87
N ALA A 103 -6.83 -7.26 2.03
CA ALA A 103 -8.08 -7.08 2.76
C ALA A 103 -7.84 -6.75 4.23
N GLN A 104 -6.96 -7.49 4.91
CA GLN A 104 -6.55 -7.22 6.28
C GLN A 104 -5.90 -5.83 6.44
N SER A 105 -5.12 -5.40 5.45
CA SER A 105 -4.54 -4.05 5.42
C SER A 105 -5.63 -2.98 5.40
N LEU A 106 -6.66 -3.15 4.56
CA LEU A 106 -7.79 -2.22 4.49
C LEU A 106 -8.62 -2.21 5.78
N GLU A 107 -8.86 -3.36 6.41
CA GLU A 107 -9.53 -3.47 7.72
C GLU A 107 -8.76 -2.77 8.84
N CYS A 108 -7.43 -2.91 8.84
CA CYS A 108 -6.56 -2.22 9.77
C CYS A 108 -6.65 -0.71 9.58
N VAL A 109 -6.56 -0.22 8.34
CA VAL A 109 -6.66 1.21 8.02
C VAL A 109 -8.00 1.78 8.49
N GLU A 110 -9.12 1.11 8.19
CA GLU A 110 -10.44 1.53 8.65
C GLU A 110 -10.52 1.66 10.18
N SER A 111 -9.98 0.66 10.88
CA SER A 111 -9.94 0.65 12.35
C SER A 111 -9.06 1.78 12.90
N PHE A 112 -7.90 2.00 12.27
CA PHE A 112 -6.97 3.07 12.63
C PHE A 112 -7.59 4.45 12.47
N LEU A 113 -8.31 4.70 11.37
CA LEU A 113 -8.97 5.98 11.11
C LEU A 113 -10.09 6.26 12.12
N LYS A 114 -10.95 5.28 12.42
CA LYS A 114 -12.04 5.41 13.42
C LYS A 114 -11.52 5.74 14.82
N GLN A 115 -10.41 5.12 15.21
CA GLN A 115 -9.77 5.40 16.51
C GLN A 115 -9.25 6.83 16.61
N ARG A 116 -8.81 7.43 15.49
CA ARG A 116 -8.33 8.81 15.47
C ARG A 116 -9.47 9.81 15.48
N GLU A 117 -10.56 9.53 14.79
CA GLU A 117 -11.78 10.37 14.83
C GLU A 117 -12.37 10.43 16.24
N THR A 118 -12.34 9.31 16.98
CA THR A 118 -12.87 9.25 18.36
C THR A 118 -11.99 10.01 19.38
N ARG A 119 -10.74 10.32 19.02
CA ARG A 119 -9.77 11.02 19.88
C ARG A 119 -9.69 12.53 19.62
N MET A 120 -10.46 13.06 18.67
CA MET A 120 -10.60 14.49 18.37
C MET A 120 -11.89 15.02 18.98
#